data_AF-A0A953NF98-F1
#
_entry.id   AF-A0A953NF98-F1
#
_cell.length_a   1.000
_cell.length_b   1.000
_cell.length_c   1.000
_cell.angle_alpha   90.00
_cell.angle_beta   90.00
_cell.angle_gamma   90.00
#
_symmetry.space_group_name_H-M   'P 1'
#
loop_
_entity.id
_entity.type
_entity.pdbx_description
1 polymer ?
#
loop_
_entity_poly.entity_id
_entity_poly.type
_entity_poly.pdbx_seq_one_letter_code
_entity_poly.pdbx_strand_id
1 'polypeptide(L)'
;MIFFFFGFLGGVLRGTMGVIKYTQSYKDVEIRPIYFSGTVIFSGFIGMICAWIISDMGIAIMGIEELPLSFALIAGYAGGDFIENIFKIVIKKTDIFSFSKVVK
;
A
#
# COMPACT_ATOMS: atom_id res chain seq x y z
N MET A 1 -0.83 -0.66 -19.89
CA MET A 1 0.39 -1.06 -19.12
C MET A 1 0.92 0.05 -18.23
N ILE A 2 1.20 1.25 -18.76
CA ILE A 2 1.77 2.36 -17.97
C ILE A 2 0.89 2.77 -16.77
N PHE A 3 -0.43 2.68 -16.92
CA PHE A 3 -1.40 2.97 -15.86
C PHE A 3 -1.22 2.08 -14.61
N PHE A 4 -1.04 0.77 -14.80
CA PHE A 4 -0.80 -0.17 -13.70
C PHE A 4 0.53 0.10 -12.99
N PHE A 5 1.55 0.54 -13.73
CA PHE A 5 2.84 0.91 -13.14
C PHE A 5 2.72 2.13 -12.22
N PHE A 6 1.87 3.10 -12.56
CA PHE A 6 1.57 4.24 -11.67
C PHE A 6 0.80 3.80 -10.42
N GLY A 7 -0.10 2.82 -10.55
CA GLY A 7 -0.72 2.14 -9.40
C GLY A 7 0.30 1.47 -8.48
N PHE A 8 1.25 0.73 -9.06
CA PHE A 8 2.37 0.12 -8.34
C PHE A 8 3.18 1.16 -7.57
N LEU A 9 3.56 2.25 -8.25
CA LEU A 9 4.29 3.37 -7.67
C LEU A 9 3.55 3.99 -6.49
N GLY A 10 2.23 4.19 -6.60
CA GLY A 10 1.40 4.64 -5.49
C GLY A 10 1.47 3.73 -4.27
N GLY A 11 1.41 2.41 -4.49
CA GLY A 11 1.59 1.41 -3.45
C GLY A 11 2.99 1.45 -2.81
N VAL A 12 4.04 1.50 -3.63
CA VAL A 12 5.43 1.62 -3.16
C VAL A 12 5.63 2.87 -2.29
N LEU A 13 5.08 4.01 -2.70
CA LEU A 13 5.11 5.24 -1.91
C LEU A 13 4.44 5.05 -0.54
N ARG A 14 3.30 4.35 -0.49
CA ARG A 14 2.61 4.09 0.78
C ARG A 14 3.39 3.15 1.69
N GLY A 15 3.95 2.07 1.13
CA GLY A 15 4.81 1.15 1.87
C GLY A 15 6.02 1.86 2.46
N THR A 16 6.65 2.73 1.67
CA THR A 16 7.79 3.55 2.11
C THR A 16 7.39 4.53 3.22
N MET A 17 6.25 5.22 3.08
CA MET A 17 5.74 6.15 4.09
C MET A 17 5.42 5.44 5.42
N GLY A 18 4.89 4.21 5.35
CA GLY A 18 4.65 3.37 6.52
C GLY A 18 5.92 3.04 7.30
N VAL A 19 7.01 2.79 6.59
CA VAL A 19 8.32 2.51 7.20
C VAL A 19 8.91 3.77 7.82
N ILE A 20 8.87 4.92 7.14
CA ILE A 20 9.33 6.20 7.71
C ILE A 20 8.60 6.48 9.02
N LYS A 21 7.28 6.30 9.04
CA LYS A 21 6.46 6.47 10.24
C LYS A 21 6.86 5.52 11.37
N TYR A 22 7.16 4.26 11.03
CA TYR A 22 7.64 3.27 12.01
C TYR A 22 8.99 3.66 12.60
N THR A 23 9.94 4.10 11.76
CA THR A 23 11.26 4.57 12.21
C THR A 23 11.18 5.82 13.09
N GLN A 24 10.21 6.71 12.86
CA GLN A 24 10.03 7.91 13.67
C GLN A 24 9.30 7.65 15.00
N SER A 25 8.44 6.63 15.08
CA SER A 25 7.61 6.36 16.26
C SER A 25 8.31 5.56 17.35
N TYR A 26 9.42 4.87 17.06
CA TYR A 26 10.12 4.00 18.02
C TYR A 26 11.60 4.43 18.17
N LYS A 27 12.06 4.56 19.42
CA LYS A 27 13.47 4.78 19.77
C LYS A 27 14.18 3.41 19.72
N ASP A 28 15.27 3.29 18.96
CA ASP A 28 16.01 2.03 18.67
C ASP A 28 15.20 0.97 17.88
N VAL A 29 15.12 1.13 16.55
CA VAL A 29 14.49 0.15 15.66
C VAL A 29 15.51 -0.43 14.69
N GLU A 30 15.84 -1.71 14.85
CA GLU A 30 16.61 -2.48 13.88
C GLU A 30 15.78 -2.63 12.60
N ILE A 31 16.03 -1.79 11.60
CA ILE A 31 15.41 -1.91 10.29
C ILE A 31 15.95 -3.20 9.65
N ARG A 32 15.12 -4.24 9.55
CA ARG A 32 15.46 -5.46 8.81
C ARG A 32 15.23 -5.22 7.31
N PRO A 33 16.28 -5.06 6.48
CA PRO A 33 16.14 -4.64 5.08
C PRO A 33 15.32 -5.62 4.22
N ILE A 34 15.38 -6.92 4.53
CA ILE A 34 14.55 -7.94 3.88
C ILE A 34 13.05 -7.75 4.16
N TYR A 35 12.68 -7.39 5.38
CA TYR A 35 11.29 -7.12 5.73
C TYR A 35 10.79 -5.80 5.10
N PHE A 36 11.67 -4.80 5.03
CA PHE A 36 11.41 -3.53 4.35
C PHE A 36 11.11 -3.74 2.86
N SER A 37 12.00 -4.44 2.15
CA SER A 37 11.79 -4.71 0.73
C SER A 37 10.54 -5.56 0.50
N GLY A 38 10.27 -6.54 1.38
CA GLY A 38 9.05 -7.33 1.34
C GLY A 38 7.78 -6.50 1.45
N THR A 39 7.69 -5.60 2.44
CA THR A 39 6.50 -4.76 2.64
C THR A 39 6.30 -3.73 1.54
N VAL A 40 7.38 -3.14 1.01
CA VAL A 40 7.31 -2.18 -0.10
C VAL A 40 6.85 -2.88 -1.38
N ILE A 41 7.38 -4.06 -1.69
CA ILE A 41 6.98 -4.85 -2.87
C ILE A 41 5.52 -5.29 -2.75
N PHE A 42 5.10 -5.82 -1.59
CA PHE A 42 3.70 -6.19 -1.35
C PHE A 42 2.75 -4.99 -1.48
N SER A 43 3.14 -3.83 -0.93
CA SER A 43 2.35 -2.61 -1.05
C SER A 43 2.24 -2.15 -2.50
N GLY A 44 3.31 -2.28 -3.28
CA GLY A 44 3.27 -2.05 -4.74
C GLY A 44 2.29 -2.98 -5.46
N PHE A 45 2.28 -4.28 -5.17
CA PHE A 45 1.31 -5.21 -5.75
C PHE A 45 -0.14 -4.83 -5.42
N ILE A 46 -0.41 -4.45 -4.17
CA ILE A 46 -1.71 -3.93 -3.76
C ILE A 46 -2.08 -2.69 -4.58
N GLY A 47 -1.13 -1.78 -4.77
CA GLY A 47 -1.32 -0.59 -5.60
C GLY A 47 -1.68 -0.90 -7.07
N MET A 48 -1.08 -1.93 -7.66
CA MET A 48 -1.47 -2.40 -9.02
C MET A 48 -2.90 -2.93 -9.06
N ILE A 49 -3.30 -3.73 -8.06
CA ILE A 49 -4.66 -4.28 -7.98
C ILE A 49 -5.68 -3.15 -7.83
N CYS A 50 -5.40 -2.14 -7.00
CA CYS A 50 -6.27 -0.98 -6.85
C CYS A 50 -6.41 -0.17 -8.15
N ALA A 51 -5.32 0.03 -8.90
CA ALA A 51 -5.38 0.68 -10.21
C ALA A 51 -6.21 -0.14 -11.21
N TRP A 52 -6.10 -1.47 -11.19
CA TRP A 52 -6.94 -2.32 -12.04
C TRP A 52 -8.43 -2.22 -11.74
N ILE A 53 -8.80 -2.32 -10.46
CA ILE A 53 -10.20 -2.17 -10.03
C ILE A 53 -10.77 -0.82 -10.48
N ILE A 54 -10.01 0.26 -10.32
CA ILE A 54 -10.47 1.60 -10.68
C ILE A 54 -10.56 1.80 -12.19
N SER A 55 -9.63 1.24 -12.96
CA SER A 55 -9.72 1.25 -14.42
C SER A 55 -10.98 0.53 -14.89
N ASP A 56 -11.27 -0.64 -14.34
CA ASP A 56 -12.45 -1.44 -14.68
C ASP A 56 -13.75 -0.73 -14.28
N MET A 57 -13.79 -0.15 -13.07
CA MET A 57 -14.94 0.63 -12.58
C MET A 57 -15.16 1.92 -13.39
N GLY A 58 -14.11 2.63 -13.79
CA GLY A 58 -14.21 3.85 -14.61
C GLY A 58 -14.84 3.58 -15.97
N ILE A 59 -14.47 2.46 -16.58
CA ILE A 59 -15.06 1.98 -17.84
C ILE A 59 -16.52 1.57 -17.60
N ALA A 60 -16.81 0.80 -16.56
CA ALA A 60 -18.15 0.27 -16.28
C ALA A 60 -19.19 1.34 -15.90
N ILE A 61 -18.79 2.39 -15.17
CA ILE A 61 -19.73 3.37 -14.59
C ILE A 61 -19.84 4.64 -15.45
N MET A 62 -18.72 5.12 -15.99
CA MET A 62 -18.67 6.42 -16.67
C MET A 62 -18.42 6.32 -18.18
N GLY A 63 -18.17 5.12 -18.71
CA GLY A 63 -17.80 4.94 -20.12
C GLY A 63 -16.48 5.63 -20.48
N ILE A 64 -15.64 5.94 -19.49
CA ILE A 64 -14.35 6.61 -19.69
C ILE A 64 -13.31 5.52 -19.96
N GLU A 65 -12.85 5.42 -21.20
CA GLU A 65 -11.87 4.41 -21.62
C GLU A 65 -10.47 4.67 -21.06
N GLU A 66 -10.14 5.93 -20.76
CA GLU A 66 -8.82 6.32 -20.27
C GLU A 66 -8.90 7.21 -19.03
N LEU A 67 -8.36 6.72 -17.91
CA LEU A 67 -8.18 7.50 -16.69
C LEU A 67 -6.78 8.15 -16.67
N PRO A 68 -6.65 9.37 -16.11
CA PRO A 68 -5.34 10.00 -15.92
C PRO A 68 -4.41 9.14 -15.07
N LEU A 69 -3.12 9.11 -15.43
CA LEU A 69 -2.09 8.35 -14.71
C LEU A 69 -1.92 8.79 -13.24
N SER A 70 -2.14 10.07 -12.95
CA SER A 70 -2.15 10.61 -11.60
C SER A 70 -3.23 9.95 -10.72
N PHE A 71 -4.36 9.56 -11.33
CA PHE A 71 -5.45 8.90 -10.64
C PHE A 71 -5.06 7.48 -10.20
N ALA A 72 -4.37 6.72 -11.07
CA ALA A 72 -3.82 5.41 -10.73
C ALA A 72 -2.85 5.48 -9.53
N LEU A 73 -2.01 6.51 -9.50
CA LEU A 73 -1.03 6.70 -8.43
C LEU A 73 -1.69 7.02 -7.08
N ILE A 74 -2.67 7.93 -7.07
CA ILE A 74 -3.44 8.26 -5.86
C ILE A 74 -4.24 7.04 -5.39
N ALA A 75 -4.90 6.36 -6.33
CA ALA A 75 -5.64 5.13 -6.09
C ALA A 75 -4.79 4.04 -5.44
N GLY A 76 -3.59 3.79 -5.98
CA GLY A 76 -2.68 2.80 -5.43
C GLY A 76 -2.20 3.14 -4.02
N TYR A 77 -1.89 4.42 -3.76
CA TYR A 77 -1.49 4.90 -2.44
C TYR A 77 -2.62 4.78 -1.41
N ALA A 78 -3.81 5.28 -1.74
CA ALA A 78 -4.98 5.30 -0.86
C ALA A 78 -5.53 3.89 -0.61
N GLY A 79 -5.53 3.04 -1.64
CA GLY A 79 -5.96 1.65 -1.53
C GLY A 79 -5.06 0.83 -0.60
N GLY A 80 -3.74 1.02 -0.68
CA GLY A 80 -2.80 0.42 0.26
C GLY A 80 -3.05 0.82 1.71
N ASP A 81 -3.30 2.11 1.95
CA ASP A 81 -3.64 2.62 3.29
C ASP A 81 -4.96 2.05 3.82
N PHE A 82 -5.98 1.98 2.95
CA PHE A 82 -7.28 1.42 3.28
C PHE A 82 -7.21 -0.05 3.72
N ILE A 83 -6.50 -0.89 2.96
CA ILE A 83 -6.33 -2.31 3.31
C ILE A 83 -5.55 -2.46 4.62
N GLU A 84 -4.49 -1.68 4.81
CA GLU A 84 -3.71 -1.69 6.06
C GLU A 84 -4.58 -1.35 7.27
N ASN A 85 -5.44 -0.34 7.14
CA ASN A 85 -6.33 0.09 8.22
C ASN A 85 -7.44 -0.94 8.49
N ILE A 86 -8.03 -1.57 7.47
CA ILE A 86 -8.96 -2.69 7.67
C ILE A 86 -8.27 -3.83 8.42
N PHE A 87 -7.06 -4.19 8.02
CA PHE A 87 -6.30 -5.26 8.66
C PHE A 87 -6.06 -4.97 10.15
N LYS A 88 -5.71 -3.72 10.51
CA LYS A 88 -5.58 -3.28 11.91
C LYS A 88 -6.88 -3.38 12.70
N ILE A 89 -8.01 -3.00 12.09
CA ILE A 89 -9.34 -3.11 12.72
C ILE A 89 -9.69 -4.58 12.98
N VAL A 90 -9.53 -5.45 11.98
CA VAL A 90 -9.86 -6.88 12.08
C VAL A 90 -9.02 -7.57 13.16
N ILE A 91 -7.73 -7.27 13.22
CA ILE A 91 -6.80 -7.86 14.20
C ILE A 91 -6.91 -7.20 15.59
N LYS A 92 -7.64 -6.07 15.70
CA LYS A 92 -7.74 -5.25 16.92
C LYS A 92 -6.37 -4.86 17.51
N LYS A 93 -5.33 -4.82 16.68
CA LYS A 93 -4.00 -4.32 17.06
C LYS A 93 -3.67 -3.10 16.23
N THR A 94 -3.21 -2.05 16.90
CA THR A 94 -2.83 -0.77 16.29
C THR A 94 -1.56 -0.88 15.44
N ASP A 95 -0.73 -1.89 15.70
CA ASP A 95 0.53 -2.12 15.01
C ASP A 95 0.66 -3.55 14.48
N ILE A 96 0.88 -3.66 13.17
CA ILE A 96 1.27 -4.91 12.49
C ILE A 96 2.64 -5.38 13.03
N PHE A 97 3.47 -4.45 13.51
CA PHE A 97 4.79 -4.71 14.08
C PHE A 97 4.77 -5.44 15.44
N SER A 98 3.63 -5.47 16.15
CA SER A 98 3.50 -6.22 17.42
C SER A 98 3.63 -7.73 17.23
N PHE A 99 3.46 -8.25 16.01
CA PHE A 99 3.45 -9.69 15.74
C PHE A 99 4.81 -10.35 15.98
N SER A 100 5.93 -9.62 15.80
CA SER A 100 7.29 -10.17 15.99
C SER A 100 7.67 -10.41 17.45
N LYS A 101 6.93 -9.86 18.43
CA LYS A 101 7.29 -9.95 19.86
C LYS A 101 6.68 -11.17 20.58
N VAL A 102 5.80 -11.92 19.92
CA VAL A 102 5.05 -13.06 20.52
C VAL A 102 5.70 -14.41 20.18
N VAL A 103 6.64 -14.44 19.24
CA VAL A 103 7.44 -15.63 18.92
C VAL A 103 8.81 -15.50 19.59
N LYS A 104 8.82 -15.52 20.92
CA LYS A 104 10.03 -15.78 21.71
C LYS A 104 9.67 -16.51 22.98
#